data_AF-A0AAW1KBM0-F1
#
_entry.id   AF-A0AAW1KBM0-F1
#
_cell.length_a   1.000
_cell.length_b   1.000
_cell.length_c   1.000
_cell.angle_alpha   90.00
_cell.angle_beta   90.00
_cell.angle_gamma   90.00
#
_symmetry.space_group_name_H-M   'P 1'
#
loop_
_entity.id
_entity.type
_entity.pdbx_description
1 polymer ?
#
loop_
_entity_poly.entity_id
_entity_poly.type
_entity_poly.pdbx_seq_one_letter_code
_entity_poly.pdbx_strand_id
1 'polypeptide(L)'
;MGNDGLNYVEGSIMHQISPNNWRSSFFTPNDQAKIASLNTTSNGIIYCLEVAKYCYDCNMDHRTHIDQEFEENLRGLNFIPGFMFEKEVSFVEFLNRVRRGELVLQSKGLWDVPHPWLNIFIPQSQINDFSHVFTNIISKDDKVLGPILIYPMNRNKWDDEMSAITPDEDVFYTVGLLHSITPDEDVFYTVGLLHSSGFDHWQELEDKNKEIMKYCEENGIKIKQYLPHYNTLEEWKSHFGAKKWRVFKERKMLFDPKMILSPGQKVFNSL
;
A
#
# COMPACT_ATOMS: atom_id res chain seq x y z
N MET A 1 -19.07 22.04 6.14
CA MET A 1 -19.03 21.62 4.73
C MET A 1 -18.66 20.15 4.78
N GLY A 2 -19.61 19.29 4.43
CA GLY A 2 -19.41 17.83 4.45
C GLY A 2 -18.28 17.49 3.50
N ASN A 3 -17.44 16.53 3.88
CA ASN A 3 -16.43 16.01 2.98
C ASN A 3 -17.17 15.04 2.04
N ASP A 4 -17.56 15.51 0.86
CA ASP A 4 -18.42 14.76 -0.07
C ASP A 4 -17.74 13.48 -0.60
N GLY A 5 -16.43 13.33 -0.42
CA GLY A 5 -15.66 12.17 -0.85
C GLY A 5 -15.85 10.90 -0.03
N LEU A 6 -15.16 9.84 -0.47
CA LEU A 6 -15.03 8.57 0.23
C LEU A 6 -14.23 8.74 1.53
N ASN A 7 -14.53 7.93 2.55
CA ASN A 7 -13.85 8.00 3.85
C ASN A 7 -12.62 7.09 3.96
N TYR A 8 -12.49 6.14 3.03
CA TYR A 8 -11.34 5.24 2.93
C TYR A 8 -11.17 4.83 1.47
N VAL A 9 -9.90 4.75 1.03
CA VAL A 9 -9.50 4.25 -0.28
C VAL A 9 -8.22 3.45 -0.09
N GLU A 10 -8.25 2.17 -0.43
CA GLU A 10 -7.07 1.34 -0.67
C GLU A 10 -7.23 0.61 -2.02
N GLY A 11 -6.22 -0.13 -2.41
CA GLY A 11 -6.28 -1.01 -3.55
C GLY A 11 -5.43 -2.25 -3.31
N SER A 12 -5.76 -3.31 -4.02
CA SER A 12 -5.00 -4.55 -3.98
C SER A 12 -4.84 -5.15 -5.35
N ILE A 13 -3.75 -5.91 -5.52
CA ILE A 13 -3.51 -6.72 -6.69
C ILE A 13 -3.84 -8.16 -6.34
N MET A 14 -4.72 -8.74 -7.15
CA MET A 14 -5.12 -10.14 -7.06
C MET A 14 -4.46 -10.92 -8.19
N HIS A 15 -3.95 -12.09 -7.84
CA HIS A 15 -3.54 -13.10 -8.80
C HIS A 15 -4.66 -14.14 -8.94
N GLN A 16 -4.84 -14.73 -10.12
CA GLN A 16 -6.01 -15.57 -10.45
C GLN A 16 -6.26 -16.78 -9.53
N ILE A 17 -5.26 -17.22 -8.76
CA ILE A 17 -5.38 -18.43 -7.93
C ILE A 17 -6.40 -18.25 -6.79
N SER A 18 -6.52 -17.04 -6.21
CA SER A 18 -7.62 -16.72 -5.28
C SER A 18 -7.75 -15.21 -5.05
N PRO A 19 -8.96 -14.62 -5.20
CA PRO A 19 -9.17 -13.20 -4.93
C PRO A 19 -9.27 -12.89 -3.42
N ASN A 20 -9.52 -13.91 -2.59
CA ASN A 20 -9.41 -13.77 -1.15
C ASN A 20 -7.97 -14.06 -0.69
N ASN A 21 -7.48 -13.26 0.24
CA ASN A 21 -6.23 -13.52 0.96
C ASN A 21 -6.52 -13.44 2.46
N TRP A 22 -5.49 -13.65 3.30
CA TRP A 22 -5.71 -13.60 4.74
C TRP A 22 -6.25 -12.24 5.22
N ARG A 23 -5.91 -11.13 4.54
CA ARG A 23 -6.38 -9.77 4.85
C ARG A 23 -7.79 -9.48 4.30
N SER A 24 -8.17 -10.07 3.16
CA SER A 24 -9.47 -9.85 2.53
C SER A 24 -10.23 -11.16 2.33
N SER A 25 -11.27 -11.34 3.12
CA SER A 25 -12.31 -12.35 2.93
C SER A 25 -13.62 -11.72 2.48
N PHE A 26 -13.48 -10.68 1.68
CA PHE A 26 -14.59 -9.86 1.26
C PHE A 26 -15.51 -10.67 0.33
N PHE A 27 -14.94 -11.49 -0.55
CA PHE A 27 -15.67 -12.21 -1.59
C PHE A 27 -16.31 -13.50 -1.10
N THR A 28 -17.60 -13.67 -1.35
CA THR A 28 -18.31 -14.95 -1.19
C THR A 28 -17.78 -15.99 -2.20
N PRO A 29 -18.06 -17.29 -2.05
CA PRO A 29 -17.68 -18.28 -3.05
C PRO A 29 -18.22 -17.98 -4.46
N ASN A 30 -19.42 -17.38 -4.56
CA ASN A 30 -19.99 -16.96 -5.84
C ASN A 30 -19.22 -15.78 -6.43
N ASP A 31 -18.84 -14.80 -5.61
CA ASP A 31 -18.01 -13.68 -6.06
C ASP A 31 -16.64 -14.16 -6.54
N GLN A 32 -16.04 -15.11 -5.81
CA GLN A 32 -14.77 -15.74 -6.20
C GLN A 32 -14.89 -16.44 -7.56
N ALA A 33 -15.95 -17.23 -7.78
CA ALA A 33 -16.20 -17.88 -9.06
C ALA A 33 -16.43 -16.86 -10.19
N LYS A 34 -17.13 -15.76 -9.90
CA LYS A 34 -17.34 -14.66 -10.84
C LYS A 34 -16.03 -13.97 -11.22
N ILE A 35 -15.19 -13.64 -10.24
CA ILE A 35 -13.86 -13.05 -10.46
C ILE A 35 -12.97 -14.00 -11.25
N ALA A 36 -12.97 -15.30 -10.91
CA ALA A 36 -12.21 -16.32 -11.63
C ALA A 36 -12.65 -16.50 -13.10
N SER A 37 -13.89 -16.13 -13.44
CA SER A 37 -14.38 -16.17 -14.82
C SER A 37 -13.87 -15.03 -15.72
N LEU A 38 -13.17 -14.03 -15.13
CA LEU A 38 -12.53 -12.98 -15.92
C LEU A 38 -11.39 -13.57 -16.75
N ASN A 39 -11.61 -13.68 -18.06
CA ASN A 39 -10.57 -14.00 -19.03
C ASN A 39 -9.59 -12.81 -19.14
N THR A 40 -8.63 -12.71 -18.23
CA THR A 40 -7.63 -11.65 -18.26
C THR A 40 -6.57 -11.96 -19.31
N THR A 41 -6.45 -11.12 -20.34
CA THR A 41 -5.35 -11.15 -21.32
C THR A 41 -4.00 -10.70 -20.75
N SER A 42 -3.99 -10.10 -19.55
CA SER A 42 -2.85 -9.46 -18.90
C SER A 42 -2.21 -10.33 -17.80
N ASN A 43 -1.59 -11.45 -18.18
CA ASN A 43 -0.79 -12.32 -17.29
C ASN A 43 -1.45 -12.70 -15.95
N GLY A 44 -2.78 -12.68 -15.84
CA GLY A 44 -3.50 -13.06 -14.62
C GLY A 44 -3.58 -12.00 -13.52
N ILE A 45 -3.25 -10.73 -13.79
CA ILE A 45 -3.31 -9.65 -12.80
C ILE A 45 -4.67 -8.94 -12.83
N ILE A 46 -5.28 -8.81 -11.66
CA ILE A 46 -6.52 -8.05 -11.45
C ILE A 46 -6.27 -6.96 -10.41
N TYR A 47 -6.65 -5.72 -10.73
CA TYR A 47 -6.64 -4.60 -9.79
C TYR A 47 -8.00 -4.48 -9.13
N CYS A 48 -8.01 -4.39 -7.80
CA CYS A 48 -9.21 -4.20 -7.01
C CYS A 48 -9.10 -2.89 -6.24
N LEU A 49 -10.06 -2.00 -6.44
CA LEU A 49 -10.25 -0.77 -5.68
C LEU A 49 -11.15 -1.09 -4.46
N GLU A 50 -10.66 -0.80 -3.25
CA GLU A 50 -11.42 -0.97 -2.01
C GLU A 50 -11.75 0.41 -1.44
N VAL A 51 -13.04 0.70 -1.25
CA VAL A 51 -13.51 1.99 -0.74
C VAL A 51 -14.51 1.81 0.38
N ALA A 52 -14.63 2.82 1.25
CA ALA A 52 -15.71 2.86 2.24
C ALA A 52 -16.29 4.27 2.35
N LYS A 53 -17.61 4.33 2.56
CA LYS A 53 -18.35 5.52 2.95
C LYS A 53 -18.96 5.27 4.32
N TYR A 54 -18.77 6.20 5.24
CA TYR A 54 -19.26 6.10 6.62
C TYR A 54 -20.67 6.66 6.70
N CYS A 55 -21.57 5.89 7.30
CA CYS A 55 -22.91 6.30 7.63
C CYS A 55 -23.00 6.47 9.15
N TYR A 56 -23.36 7.67 9.62
CA TYR A 56 -23.35 8.03 11.05
C TYR A 56 -24.73 7.91 11.70
N ASP A 57 -25.80 7.87 10.91
CA ASP A 57 -27.19 7.73 11.37
C ASP A 57 -27.92 6.66 10.54
N CYS A 58 -28.65 5.78 11.21
CA CYS A 58 -29.37 4.68 10.59
C CYS A 58 -30.78 5.09 10.09
N ASN A 59 -31.18 6.35 10.24
CA ASN A 59 -32.48 6.80 9.74
C ASN A 59 -32.57 6.65 8.20
N MET A 60 -33.77 6.38 7.68
CA MET A 60 -33.97 6.01 6.27
C MET A 60 -33.60 7.14 5.30
N ASP A 61 -33.85 8.40 5.69
CA ASP A 61 -33.54 9.56 4.87
C ASP A 61 -32.02 9.77 4.74
N HIS A 62 -31.27 9.59 5.83
CA HIS A 62 -29.82 9.70 5.84
C HIS A 62 -29.15 8.55 5.07
N ARG A 63 -29.65 7.32 5.23
CA ARG A 63 -29.18 6.17 4.42
C ARG A 63 -29.34 6.43 2.94
N THR A 64 -30.54 6.86 2.52
CA THR A 64 -30.82 7.17 1.10
C THR A 64 -29.90 8.27 0.56
N HIS A 65 -29.61 9.29 1.38
CA HIS A 65 -28.69 10.35 1.02
C HIS A 65 -27.25 9.85 0.86
N ILE A 66 -26.76 9.02 1.78
CA ILE A 66 -25.42 8.42 1.71
C ILE A 66 -25.30 7.48 0.50
N ASP A 67 -26.34 6.72 0.17
CA ASP A 67 -26.35 5.86 -1.03
C ASP A 67 -26.22 6.71 -2.31
N GLN A 68 -26.95 7.83 -2.40
CA GLN A 68 -26.84 8.77 -3.51
C GLN A 68 -25.44 9.38 -3.60
N GLU A 69 -24.87 9.85 -2.49
CA GLU A 69 -23.50 10.36 -2.47
C GLU A 69 -22.48 9.29 -2.86
N PHE A 70 -22.70 8.04 -2.44
CA PHE A 70 -21.81 6.93 -2.78
C PHE A 70 -21.88 6.64 -4.28
N GLU A 71 -23.07 6.54 -4.87
CA GLU A 71 -23.24 6.38 -6.32
C GLU A 71 -22.62 7.54 -7.10
N GLU A 72 -22.75 8.79 -6.61
CA GLU A 72 -22.11 9.96 -7.21
C GLU A 72 -20.59 9.91 -7.13
N ASN A 73 -20.02 9.48 -6.00
CA ASN A 73 -18.57 9.29 -5.84
C ASN A 73 -18.01 8.20 -6.76
N LEU A 74 -18.81 7.16 -7.04
CA LEU A 74 -18.43 6.09 -7.96
C LEU A 74 -18.64 6.47 -9.43
N ARG A 75 -19.39 7.55 -9.71
CA ARG A 75 -19.64 8.03 -11.07
C ARG A 75 -18.32 8.45 -11.72
N GLY A 76 -18.02 7.84 -12.87
CA GLY A 76 -16.79 8.12 -13.63
C GLY A 76 -15.65 7.14 -13.34
N LEU A 77 -15.78 6.26 -12.34
CA LEU A 77 -14.88 5.12 -12.20
C LEU A 77 -15.14 4.12 -13.34
N ASN A 78 -14.05 3.59 -13.89
CA ASN A 78 -14.09 2.65 -15.03
C ASN A 78 -13.74 1.23 -14.59
N PHE A 79 -14.39 0.73 -13.53
CA PHE A 79 -14.28 -0.67 -13.12
C PHE A 79 -15.10 -1.57 -14.06
N ILE A 80 -14.80 -2.87 -14.07
CA ILE A 80 -15.49 -3.82 -14.95
C ILE A 80 -16.97 -3.89 -14.57
N PRO A 81 -17.92 -3.63 -15.50
CA PRO A 81 -19.35 -3.67 -15.20
C PRO A 81 -19.77 -5.00 -14.56
N GLY A 82 -20.50 -4.91 -13.45
CA GLY A 82 -20.94 -6.08 -12.69
C GLY A 82 -19.89 -6.65 -11.72
N PHE A 83 -18.70 -6.08 -11.60
CA PHE A 83 -17.67 -6.47 -10.64
C PHE A 83 -17.54 -5.48 -9.47
N MET A 84 -18.69 -4.99 -9.02
CA MET A 84 -18.81 -4.23 -7.77
C MET A 84 -19.40 -5.16 -6.71
N PHE A 85 -18.77 -5.19 -5.54
CA PHE A 85 -19.15 -6.05 -4.43
C PHE A 85 -19.24 -5.20 -3.18
N GLU A 86 -20.33 -5.33 -2.42
CA GLU A 86 -20.64 -4.43 -1.31
C GLU A 86 -20.95 -5.22 -0.04
N LYS A 87 -20.59 -4.63 1.10
CA LYS A 87 -20.93 -5.13 2.44
C LYS A 87 -21.18 -3.96 3.36
N GLU A 88 -22.33 -3.97 4.03
CA GLU A 88 -22.60 -3.09 5.17
C GLU A 88 -22.08 -3.77 6.44
N VAL A 89 -21.22 -3.07 7.18
CA VAL A 89 -20.65 -3.54 8.44
C VAL A 89 -20.59 -2.40 9.44
N SER A 90 -20.47 -2.72 10.73
CA SER A 90 -20.24 -1.68 11.74
C SER A 90 -18.87 -1.01 11.55
N PHE A 91 -18.73 0.22 12.01
CA PHE A 91 -17.46 0.96 11.96
C PHE A 91 -16.30 0.18 12.61
N VAL A 92 -16.54 -0.43 13.78
CA VAL A 92 -15.52 -1.20 14.50
C VAL A 92 -15.18 -2.50 13.78
N GLU A 93 -16.17 -3.16 13.17
CA GLU A 93 -15.91 -4.36 12.35
C GLU A 93 -15.04 -4.03 11.14
N PHE A 94 -15.32 -2.91 10.46
CA PHE A 94 -14.47 -2.42 9.37
C PHE A 94 -13.04 -2.18 9.84
N LEU A 95 -12.83 -1.42 10.92
CA LEU A 95 -11.48 -1.15 11.44
C LEU A 95 -10.73 -2.41 11.89
N ASN A 96 -11.44 -3.41 12.42
CA ASN A 96 -10.86 -4.65 12.93
C ASN A 96 -10.83 -5.80 11.91
N ARG A 97 -11.10 -5.53 10.61
CA ARG A 97 -11.28 -6.56 9.58
C ARG A 97 -10.08 -7.52 9.41
N VAL A 98 -8.87 -7.05 9.70
CA VAL A 98 -7.62 -7.84 9.61
C VAL A 98 -7.54 -8.93 10.69
N ARG A 99 -8.20 -8.75 11.84
CA ARG A 99 -8.18 -9.71 12.97
C ARG A 99 -8.68 -11.09 12.57
N ARG A 100 -9.67 -11.16 11.67
CA ARG A 100 -10.19 -12.45 11.19
C ARG A 100 -9.12 -13.22 10.41
N GLY A 101 -8.31 -12.51 9.64
CA GLY A 101 -7.16 -13.05 8.92
C GLY A 101 -6.09 -13.61 9.83
N GLU A 102 -5.71 -12.81 10.83
CA GLU A 102 -4.76 -13.21 11.88
C GLU A 102 -5.20 -14.52 12.54
N LEU A 103 -6.45 -14.61 13.01
CA LEU A 103 -6.97 -15.82 13.68
C LEU A 103 -6.95 -17.06 12.76
N VAL A 104 -7.23 -16.88 11.48
CA VAL A 104 -7.15 -17.97 10.49
C VAL A 104 -5.71 -18.41 10.27
N LEU A 105 -4.74 -17.49 10.23
CA LEU A 105 -3.33 -17.83 10.11
C LEU A 105 -2.80 -18.49 11.39
N GLN A 106 -3.16 -18.00 12.56
CA GLN A 106 -2.80 -18.59 13.86
C GLN A 106 -3.30 -20.03 13.98
N SER A 107 -4.56 -20.30 13.63
CA SER A 107 -5.12 -21.66 13.69
C SER A 107 -4.45 -22.64 12.72
N LYS A 108 -3.75 -22.13 11.69
CA LYS A 108 -2.96 -22.92 10.73
C LYS A 108 -1.47 -22.97 11.07
N GLY A 109 -1.01 -22.31 12.14
CA GLY A 109 0.41 -22.17 12.45
C GLY A 109 1.19 -21.31 11.43
N LEU A 110 0.49 -20.48 10.66
CA LEU A 110 1.04 -19.63 9.60
C LEU A 110 1.18 -18.16 10.03
N TRP A 111 0.94 -17.85 11.31
CA TRP A 111 1.11 -16.50 11.86
C TRP A 111 2.49 -16.30 12.47
N ASP A 112 2.99 -17.23 13.29
CA ASP A 112 4.31 -17.09 13.92
C ASP A 112 5.42 -17.64 13.01
N VAL A 113 5.50 -17.12 11.78
CA VAL A 113 6.45 -17.51 10.73
C VAL A 113 7.21 -16.27 10.19
N PRO A 114 8.28 -16.45 9.40
CA PRO A 114 8.95 -15.32 8.77
C PRO A 114 8.04 -14.55 7.78
N HIS A 115 8.07 -13.23 7.91
CA HIS A 115 7.32 -12.27 7.11
C HIS A 115 8.27 -11.28 6.43
N PRO A 116 8.93 -11.68 5.33
CA PRO A 116 9.81 -10.81 4.56
C PRO A 116 8.98 -9.79 3.75
N TRP A 117 8.32 -8.87 4.44
CA TRP A 117 7.48 -7.85 3.83
C TRP A 117 8.32 -6.79 3.14
N LEU A 118 7.83 -6.29 2.01
CA LEU A 118 8.37 -5.13 1.33
C LEU A 118 7.32 -4.02 1.36
N ASN A 119 7.65 -2.89 1.99
CA ASN A 119 6.79 -1.70 2.03
C ASN A 119 7.57 -0.53 1.44
N ILE A 120 7.05 0.06 0.37
CA ILE A 120 7.73 1.14 -0.36
C ILE A 120 6.72 2.23 -0.77
N PHE A 121 7.23 3.44 -0.82
CA PHE A 121 6.57 4.58 -1.45
C PHE A 121 7.19 4.84 -2.82
N ILE A 122 6.35 5.17 -3.78
CA ILE A 122 6.70 5.34 -5.18
C ILE A 122 6.14 6.67 -5.67
N PRO A 123 6.95 7.53 -6.32
CA PRO A 123 6.45 8.73 -7.00
C PRO A 123 5.27 8.40 -7.93
N GLN A 124 4.18 9.19 -7.92
CA GLN A 124 3.07 9.07 -8.87
C GLN A 124 3.57 9.04 -10.32
N SER A 125 4.52 9.93 -10.65
CA SER A 125 5.13 10.02 -11.97
C SER A 125 5.77 8.72 -12.47
N GLN A 126 6.13 7.80 -11.57
CA GLN A 126 6.84 6.54 -11.87
C GLN A 126 6.02 5.28 -11.58
N ILE A 127 4.74 5.41 -11.20
CA ILE A 127 3.91 4.24 -10.85
C ILE A 127 3.64 3.32 -12.05
N ASN A 128 3.52 3.90 -13.25
CA ASN A 128 3.34 3.14 -14.48
C ASN A 128 4.58 2.29 -14.79
N ASP A 129 5.78 2.84 -14.65
CA ASP A 129 7.02 2.10 -14.82
C ASP A 129 7.15 0.99 -13.77
N PHE A 130 6.80 1.30 -12.51
CA PHE A 130 6.77 0.29 -11.46
C PHE A 130 5.75 -0.82 -11.71
N SER A 131 4.62 -0.54 -12.38
CA SER A 131 3.57 -1.54 -12.62
C SER A 131 4.08 -2.78 -13.39
N HIS A 132 5.16 -2.62 -14.15
CA HIS A 132 5.84 -3.73 -14.82
C HIS A 132 6.45 -4.76 -13.86
N VAL A 133 6.75 -4.39 -12.61
CA VAL A 133 7.15 -5.34 -11.55
C VAL A 133 6.06 -6.41 -11.37
N PHE A 134 4.79 -6.03 -11.41
CA PHE A 134 3.69 -6.97 -11.23
C PHE A 134 3.66 -8.00 -12.35
N THR A 135 3.82 -7.58 -13.61
CA THR A 135 3.75 -8.47 -14.79
C THR A 135 5.04 -9.24 -15.06
N ASN A 136 6.20 -8.71 -14.64
CA ASN A 136 7.50 -9.24 -15.04
C ASN A 136 8.20 -10.02 -13.93
N ILE A 137 7.89 -9.71 -12.67
CA ILE A 137 8.51 -10.34 -11.49
C ILE A 137 7.44 -11.13 -10.74
N ILE A 138 6.37 -10.46 -10.29
CA ILE A 138 5.40 -11.07 -9.38
C ILE A 138 4.54 -12.15 -10.06
N SER A 139 4.02 -11.90 -11.26
CA SER A 139 3.14 -12.86 -11.95
C SER A 139 3.83 -14.15 -12.42
N LYS A 140 5.15 -14.24 -12.29
CA LYS A 140 5.91 -15.46 -12.63
C LYS A 140 5.98 -16.45 -11.47
N ASP A 141 5.45 -16.08 -10.32
CA ASP A 141 5.51 -16.88 -9.10
C ASP A 141 4.13 -17.41 -8.71
N ASP A 142 3.96 -18.73 -8.78
CA ASP A 142 2.74 -19.39 -8.34
C ASP A 142 2.60 -19.41 -6.81
N LYS A 143 3.64 -19.01 -6.06
CA LYS A 143 3.71 -19.04 -4.59
C LYS A 143 3.39 -17.70 -3.92
N VAL A 144 2.63 -16.81 -4.54
CA VAL A 144 2.22 -15.54 -3.89
C VAL A 144 1.31 -15.83 -2.68
N LEU A 145 1.89 -15.81 -1.47
CA LEU A 145 1.24 -16.18 -0.20
C LEU A 145 0.84 -14.96 0.65
N GLY A 146 0.29 -13.91 0.04
CA GLY A 146 -0.17 -12.73 0.79
C GLY A 146 -0.75 -11.61 -0.07
N PRO A 147 -1.43 -10.63 0.55
CA PRO A 147 -1.94 -9.46 -0.15
C PRO A 147 -0.80 -8.61 -0.70
N ILE A 148 -1.05 -8.05 -1.88
CA ILE A 148 -0.24 -6.99 -2.48
C ILE A 148 -1.13 -5.75 -2.49
N LEU A 149 -0.76 -4.75 -1.71
CA LEU A 149 -1.50 -3.50 -1.59
C LEU A 149 -0.87 -2.44 -2.49
N ILE A 150 -1.72 -1.64 -3.13
CA ILE A 150 -1.31 -0.48 -3.92
C ILE A 150 -2.37 0.61 -3.82
N TYR A 151 -2.00 1.80 -3.34
CA TYR A 151 -2.94 2.91 -3.23
C TYR A 151 -2.22 4.27 -3.18
N PRO A 152 -2.84 5.35 -3.68
CA PRO A 152 -2.27 6.69 -3.64
C PRO A 152 -2.38 7.31 -2.25
N MET A 153 -1.45 8.22 -1.96
CA MET A 153 -1.39 9.04 -0.74
C MET A 153 -1.09 10.48 -1.13
N ASN A 154 -1.78 11.43 -0.49
CA ASN A 154 -1.55 12.85 -0.74
C ASN A 154 -0.40 13.34 0.15
N ARG A 155 0.70 13.80 -0.45
CA ARG A 155 1.88 14.35 0.23
C ARG A 155 1.54 15.57 1.08
N ASN A 156 0.54 16.37 0.69
CA ASN A 156 0.08 17.52 1.47
C ASN A 156 -0.47 17.16 2.87
N LYS A 157 -0.72 15.87 3.16
CA LYS A 157 -1.08 15.35 4.48
C LYS A 157 0.13 14.91 5.32
N TRP A 158 1.33 14.99 4.76
CA TRP A 158 2.58 14.63 5.41
C TRP A 158 3.39 15.88 5.75
N ASP A 159 3.75 16.02 7.01
CA ASP A 159 4.57 17.13 7.49
C ASP A 159 6.05 16.84 7.25
N ASP A 160 6.68 17.62 6.37
CA ASP A 160 8.09 17.48 6.02
C ASP A 160 9.07 17.88 7.12
N GLU A 161 8.62 18.53 8.19
CA GLU A 161 9.43 18.76 9.39
C GLU A 161 9.60 17.50 10.23
N MET A 162 8.73 16.50 10.05
CA MET A 162 8.84 15.19 10.69
C MET A 162 9.97 14.35 10.09
N SER A 163 10.38 13.32 10.84
CA SER A 163 11.46 12.41 10.41
C SER A 163 11.04 11.37 9.37
N ALA A 164 9.74 11.25 9.08
CA ALA A 164 9.26 10.37 8.03
C ALA A 164 9.78 10.82 6.64
N ILE A 165 10.06 9.84 5.80
CA ILE A 165 10.56 10.04 4.45
C ILE A 165 9.52 9.56 3.45
N THR A 166 9.11 10.46 2.57
CA THR A 166 8.27 10.21 1.41
C THR A 166 9.08 10.49 0.14
N PRO A 167 8.67 9.98 -1.03
CA PRO A 167 9.34 10.30 -2.28
C PRO A 167 9.23 11.80 -2.60
N ASP A 168 10.29 12.37 -3.16
CA ASP A 168 10.28 13.75 -3.64
C ASP A 168 9.78 13.76 -5.09
N GLU A 169 8.61 14.34 -5.31
CA GLU A 169 8.17 14.77 -6.64
C GLU A 169 8.44 16.27 -6.73
N ASP A 170 9.56 16.65 -7.34
CA ASP A 170 9.78 18.05 -7.71
C ASP A 170 8.94 18.35 -8.96
N VAL A 171 7.63 18.62 -8.80
CA VAL A 171 6.78 19.08 -9.91
C VAL A 171 5.82 20.18 -9.45
N PHE A 172 6.33 21.42 -9.41
CA PHE A 172 5.49 22.61 -9.48
C PHE A 172 5.11 22.87 -10.95
N TYR A 173 3.85 22.67 -11.32
CA TYR A 173 3.28 23.34 -12.50
C TYR A 173 1.93 23.96 -12.15
N THR A 174 1.96 25.29 -12.02
CA THR A 174 0.80 26.15 -11.88
C THR A 174 0.02 26.25 -13.21
N VAL A 175 -1.31 26.35 -13.06
CA VAL A 175 -2.36 26.82 -13.99
C VAL A 175 -3.22 25.74 -14.66
N GLY A 176 -4.49 25.72 -14.25
CA GLY A 176 -5.61 25.73 -15.21
C GLY A 176 -6.61 24.60 -15.16
N LEU A 177 -7.60 24.72 -14.26
CA LEU A 177 -9.00 24.25 -14.36
C LEU A 177 -9.25 22.88 -15.00
N LEU A 178 -9.63 21.89 -14.18
CA LEU A 178 -10.74 20.95 -14.39
C LEU A 178 -11.01 20.24 -13.03
N HIS A 179 -12.28 20.00 -12.70
CA HIS A 179 -12.70 19.24 -11.51
C HIS A 179 -12.28 17.76 -11.64
N SER A 180 -11.01 17.45 -11.29
CA SER A 180 -10.39 16.12 -11.16
C SER A 180 -8.91 16.37 -10.84
N ILE A 181 -8.39 15.83 -9.72
CA ILE A 181 -6.99 15.95 -9.24
C ILE A 181 -6.40 17.34 -9.51
N THR A 182 -6.51 18.25 -8.53
CA THR A 182 -5.83 19.54 -8.61
C THR A 182 -4.33 19.33 -8.88
N PRO A 183 -3.71 20.08 -9.80
CA PRO A 183 -2.26 20.06 -10.07
C PRO A 183 -1.36 20.35 -8.84
N ASP A 184 -1.97 20.65 -7.69
CA ASP A 184 -1.33 20.97 -6.41
C ASP A 184 -1.28 19.77 -5.44
N GLU A 185 -1.81 18.60 -5.80
CA GLU A 185 -1.67 17.41 -4.96
C GLU A 185 -0.49 16.57 -5.44
N ASP A 186 0.68 16.83 -4.85
CA ASP A 186 1.80 15.90 -4.85
C ASP A 186 1.27 14.55 -4.32
N VAL A 187 1.17 13.54 -5.18
CA VAL A 187 0.71 12.19 -4.83
C VAL A 187 1.88 11.22 -4.91
N PHE A 188 1.93 10.26 -4.00
CA PHE A 188 2.80 9.10 -4.13
C PHE A 188 1.99 7.84 -3.83
N TYR A 189 2.43 6.71 -4.37
CA TYR A 189 1.80 5.42 -4.14
C TYR A 189 2.48 4.67 -3.01
N THR A 190 1.68 4.05 -2.16
CA THR A 190 2.15 3.04 -1.22
C THR A 190 2.00 1.68 -1.86
N VAL A 191 3.05 0.88 -1.81
CA VAL A 191 3.04 -0.53 -2.22
C VAL A 191 3.49 -1.40 -1.05
N GLY A 192 2.68 -2.39 -0.69
CA GLY A 192 2.96 -3.33 0.40
C GLY A 192 2.81 -4.77 -0.06
N LEU A 193 3.90 -5.54 -0.07
CA LEU A 193 3.92 -6.98 -0.32
C LEU A 193 3.98 -7.71 1.02
N LEU A 194 2.85 -8.29 1.46
CA LEU A 194 2.70 -8.83 2.80
C LEU A 194 2.70 -10.37 2.81
N HIS A 195 3.77 -10.94 2.27
CA HIS A 195 3.92 -12.39 2.14
C HIS A 195 4.30 -13.08 3.46
N SER A 196 3.92 -14.36 3.58
CA SER A 196 4.34 -15.26 4.66
C SER A 196 5.04 -16.47 4.03
N SER A 197 6.28 -16.77 4.44
CA SER A 197 7.12 -17.77 3.75
C SER A 197 7.14 -19.16 4.38
N GLY A 198 6.72 -19.29 5.64
CA GLY A 198 7.17 -20.42 6.47
C GLY A 198 8.69 -20.36 6.70
N PHE A 199 9.21 -21.25 7.54
CA PHE A 199 10.62 -21.19 7.96
C PHE A 199 11.63 -21.63 6.88
N ASP A 200 11.21 -22.42 5.89
CA ASP A 200 12.13 -23.00 4.90
C ASP A 200 12.25 -22.19 3.60
N HIS A 201 11.37 -21.20 3.37
CA HIS A 201 11.28 -20.49 2.08
C HIS A 201 11.43 -18.97 2.18
N TRP A 202 11.83 -18.43 3.34
CA TRP A 202 11.93 -16.97 3.52
C TRP A 202 12.98 -16.34 2.62
N GLN A 203 14.05 -17.07 2.30
CA GLN A 203 15.12 -16.60 1.41
C GLN A 203 14.62 -16.36 -0.02
N GLU A 204 13.71 -17.21 -0.53
CA GLU A 204 13.14 -17.03 -1.87
C GLU A 204 12.36 -15.71 -1.97
N LEU A 205 11.65 -15.33 -0.90
CA LEU A 205 10.90 -14.06 -0.85
C LEU A 205 11.84 -12.86 -0.61
N GLU A 206 12.88 -13.02 0.20
CA GLU A 206 13.90 -11.99 0.40
C GLU A 206 14.65 -11.69 -0.91
N ASP A 207 15.00 -12.72 -1.67
CA ASP A 207 15.66 -12.56 -2.98
C ASP A 207 14.73 -11.93 -4.01
N LYS A 208 13.43 -12.20 -3.96
CA LYS A 208 12.41 -11.46 -4.73
C LYS A 208 12.34 -9.99 -4.32
N ASN A 209 12.35 -9.68 -3.03
CA ASN A 209 12.40 -8.28 -2.59
C ASN A 209 13.65 -7.58 -3.14
N LYS A 210 14.81 -8.25 -3.15
CA LYS A 210 16.03 -7.72 -3.77
C LYS A 210 15.88 -7.54 -5.28
N GLU A 211 15.24 -8.48 -5.98
CA GLU A 211 14.96 -8.36 -7.42
C GLU A 211 14.10 -7.14 -7.73
N ILE A 212 13.05 -6.89 -6.95
CA ILE A 212 12.18 -5.70 -7.08
C ILE A 212 12.97 -4.42 -6.82
N MET A 213 13.78 -4.39 -5.76
CA MET A 213 14.61 -3.23 -5.41
C MET A 213 15.64 -2.95 -6.50
N LYS A 214 16.27 -4.00 -7.05
CA LYS A 214 17.22 -3.89 -8.17
C LYS A 214 16.53 -3.39 -9.44
N TYR A 215 15.34 -3.90 -9.76
CA TYR A 215 14.55 -3.38 -10.88
C TYR A 215 14.28 -1.88 -10.73
N CYS A 216 13.90 -1.43 -9.52
CA CYS A 216 13.70 0.00 -9.26
C CYS A 216 14.97 0.82 -9.47
N GLU A 217 16.12 0.33 -8.99
CA GLU A 217 17.41 0.99 -9.18
C GLU A 217 17.81 1.08 -10.67
N GLU A 218 17.74 -0.04 -11.41
CA GLU A 218 18.11 -0.12 -12.83
C GLU A 218 17.22 0.75 -13.73
N ASN A 219 15.96 0.96 -13.34
CA ASN A 219 15.00 1.80 -14.06
C ASN A 219 14.89 3.23 -13.49
N GLY A 220 15.73 3.60 -12.52
CA GLY A 220 15.74 4.95 -11.94
C GLY A 220 14.46 5.32 -11.19
N ILE A 221 13.72 4.34 -10.68
CA ILE A 221 12.51 4.53 -9.87
C ILE A 221 12.95 4.98 -8.46
N LYS A 222 12.60 6.21 -8.09
CA LYS A 222 13.03 6.88 -6.85
C LYS A 222 12.17 6.47 -5.66
N ILE A 223 12.17 5.17 -5.35
CA ILE A 223 11.40 4.62 -4.23
C ILE A 223 11.96 5.08 -2.87
N LYS A 224 11.11 5.09 -1.85
CA LYS A 224 11.49 5.20 -0.44
C LYS A 224 10.91 4.03 0.33
N GLN A 225 11.72 3.28 1.08
CA GLN A 225 11.18 2.22 1.93
C GLN A 225 10.37 2.79 3.08
N TYR A 226 9.17 2.26 3.31
CA TYR A 226 8.42 2.43 4.55
C TYR A 226 8.77 1.27 5.49
N LEU A 227 8.95 1.55 6.78
CA LEU A 227 9.63 0.63 7.71
C LEU A 227 11.04 0.24 7.19
N PRO A 228 11.89 1.22 6.84
CA PRO A 228 13.17 0.99 6.16
C PRO A 228 14.12 0.12 6.98
N HIS A 229 14.86 -0.76 6.32
CA HIS A 229 16.00 -1.46 6.91
C HIS A 229 17.21 -1.37 5.99
N TYR A 230 18.27 -0.73 6.48
CA TYR A 230 19.55 -0.63 5.79
C TYR A 230 20.69 -1.05 6.71
N ASN A 231 21.77 -1.58 6.13
CA ASN A 231 22.91 -2.10 6.88
C ASN A 231 24.10 -1.13 6.90
N THR A 232 24.09 -0.10 6.05
CA THR A 232 25.17 0.90 5.97
C THR A 232 24.68 2.30 6.26
N LEU A 233 25.59 3.14 6.76
CA LEU A 233 25.30 4.55 7.02
C LEU A 233 25.02 5.31 5.72
N GLU A 234 25.67 4.91 4.62
CA GLU A 234 25.54 5.49 3.29
C GLU A 234 24.15 5.26 2.71
N GLU A 235 23.60 4.05 2.84
CA GLU A 235 22.21 3.75 2.50
C GLU A 235 21.23 4.60 3.33
N TRP A 236 21.46 4.73 4.64
CA TRP A 236 20.64 5.60 5.49
C TRP A 236 20.71 7.07 5.07
N LYS A 237 21.90 7.60 4.79
CA LYS A 237 22.07 8.96 4.26
C LYS A 237 21.31 9.16 2.95
N SER A 238 21.38 8.18 2.04
CA SER A 238 20.65 8.18 0.77
C SER A 238 19.13 8.15 0.98
N HIS A 239 18.65 7.31 1.90
CA HIS A 239 17.25 7.23 2.28
C HIS A 239 16.73 8.57 2.79
N PHE A 240 17.38 9.17 3.79
CA PHE A 240 16.98 10.47 4.35
C PHE A 240 17.16 11.62 3.34
N GLY A 241 18.14 11.54 2.45
CA GLY A 241 18.58 12.67 1.65
C GLY A 241 19.38 13.69 2.48
N ALA A 242 20.22 14.48 1.82
CA ALA A 242 21.23 15.32 2.50
C ALA A 242 20.63 16.30 3.53
N LYS A 243 19.51 16.96 3.19
CA LYS A 243 18.85 17.95 4.06
C LYS A 243 18.27 17.31 5.32
N LYS A 244 17.39 16.30 5.19
CA LYS A 244 16.76 15.64 6.34
C LYS A 244 17.78 14.82 7.13
N TRP A 245 18.81 14.25 6.50
CA TRP A 245 19.89 13.55 7.21
C TRP A 245 20.62 14.45 8.20
N ARG A 246 20.97 15.69 7.79
CA ARG A 246 21.61 16.66 8.69
C ARG A 246 20.74 16.93 9.92
N VAL A 247 19.46 17.22 9.72
CA VAL A 247 18.49 17.48 10.79
C VAL A 247 18.30 16.25 11.67
N PHE A 248 18.20 15.06 11.09
CA PHE A 248 18.04 13.79 11.82
C PHE A 248 19.25 13.53 12.73
N LYS A 249 20.47 13.77 12.24
CA LYS A 249 21.70 13.65 13.01
C LYS A 249 21.77 14.69 14.15
N GLU A 250 21.41 15.94 13.88
CA GLU A 250 21.35 16.99 14.92
C GLU A 250 20.37 16.62 16.03
N ARG A 251 19.16 16.17 15.67
CA ARG A 251 18.15 15.66 16.62
C ARG A 251 18.68 14.46 17.40
N LYS A 252 19.37 13.51 16.75
CA LYS A 252 19.97 12.35 17.43
C LYS A 252 21.00 12.80 18.46
N MET A 253 21.88 13.73 18.14
CA MET A 253 22.87 14.25 19.10
C MET A 253 22.23 15.00 20.27
N LEU A 254 21.11 15.69 20.04
CA LEU A 254 20.40 16.40 21.09
C LEU A 254 19.66 15.46 22.05
N PHE A 255 18.97 14.45 21.53
CA PHE A 255 18.05 13.61 22.30
C PHE A 255 18.61 12.23 22.70
N ASP A 256 19.58 11.69 21.95
CA ASP A 256 20.27 10.44 22.27
C ASP A 256 21.76 10.50 21.88
N PRO A 257 22.56 11.35 22.56
CA PRO A 257 23.99 11.51 22.25
C PRO A 257 24.82 10.24 22.49
N LYS A 258 24.29 9.27 23.26
CA LYS A 258 24.96 8.00 23.54
C LYS A 258 24.60 6.89 22.56
N MET A 259 23.69 7.15 21.60
CA MET A 259 23.25 6.20 20.58
C MET A 259 22.71 4.88 21.18
N ILE A 260 21.95 4.97 22.28
CA ILE A 260 21.43 3.78 22.99
C ILE A 260 20.01 3.41 22.59
N LEU A 261 19.26 4.33 21.98
CA LEU A 261 17.86 4.11 21.64
C LEU A 261 17.72 3.43 20.29
N SER A 262 16.98 2.32 20.28
CA SER A 262 16.57 1.54 19.11
C SER A 262 17.72 1.07 18.20
N PRO A 263 18.77 0.40 18.74
CA PRO A 263 19.94 -0.02 17.96
C PRO A 263 19.60 -1.00 16.84
N GLY A 264 18.48 -1.74 16.94
CA GLY A 264 18.00 -2.65 15.90
C GLY A 264 17.64 -1.96 14.57
N GLN A 265 17.45 -0.63 14.56
CA GLN A 265 17.29 0.14 13.32
C GLN A 265 18.61 0.30 12.55
N LYS A 266 19.76 0.07 13.19
CA LYS A 266 21.10 0.14 12.57
C LYS A 266 21.44 1.48 11.88
N VAL A 267 20.84 2.60 12.32
CA VAL A 267 21.13 3.92 11.73
C VAL A 267 22.48 4.48 12.22
N PHE A 268 22.73 4.43 13.53
CA PHE A 268 23.94 4.97 14.17
C PHE A 268 24.74 3.91 14.94
N ASN A 269 24.24 2.68 14.94
CA ASN A 269 24.90 1.53 15.55
C ASN A 269 25.29 0.60 14.42
N SER A 270 26.54 0.64 14.02
CA SER A 270 27.15 -0.47 13.30
C SER A 270 27.27 -1.61 14.31
N LEU A 271 26.59 -2.73 14.07
CA LEU A 271 26.92 -3.98 14.76
C LEU A 271 28.40 -4.34 14.52
#